data_AF-A0A0S3RMY3-F1
#
_entry.id   AF-A0A0S3RMY3-F1
#
_cell.length_a   1.000
_cell.length_b   1.000
_cell.length_c   1.000
_cell.angle_alpha   90.00
_cell.angle_beta   90.00
_cell.angle_gamma   90.00
#
_symmetry.space_group_name_H-M   'P 1'
#
loop_
_entity.id
_entity.type
_entity.pdbx_description
1 polymer ?
#
loop_
_entity_poly.entity_id
_entity_poly.type
_entity_poly.pdbx_seq_one_letter_code
_entity_poly.pdbx_strand_id
1 'polypeptide(L)'
;MLHGEAGWWKERFEVADVDHNGLLNFTELRDFLHPEDSDNKETLKWMLRDRLKRKDDEKDGKMNFNEFVDHVYGTYETYMTFETHGGSIPSPKEEFFQLDVNKDKFLSPEELIPILSYIYPGELAYAKYFTCFFMNEADDNGDRKLTLKEMLDHESVFYSTVHADGHQESDDEHDEL
;
A
#
# COMPACT_ATOMS: atom_id res chain seq x y z
N MET A 1 -3.58 20.48 0.46
CA MET A 1 -4.38 20.30 -0.77
C MET A 1 -5.20 19.05 -0.55
N LEU A 2 -6.50 19.14 -0.79
CA LEU A 2 -7.40 17.98 -0.75
C LEU A 2 -7.14 17.15 -2.01
N HIS A 3 -7.19 15.83 -1.87
CA HIS A 3 -7.10 14.90 -3.01
C HIS A 3 -8.30 15.09 -3.92
N GLY A 4 -8.09 15.06 -5.25
CA GLY A 4 -9.14 15.28 -6.26
C GLY A 4 -9.16 16.68 -6.90
N GLU A 5 -8.43 17.67 -6.37
CA GLU A 5 -8.24 18.94 -7.07
C GLU A 5 -7.39 18.72 -8.34
N ALA A 6 -7.67 19.48 -9.41
CA ALA A 6 -6.93 19.40 -10.68
C ALA A 6 -5.40 19.53 -10.53
N GLY A 7 -4.92 20.17 -9.44
CA GLY A 7 -3.51 20.27 -9.10
C GLY A 7 -2.87 18.94 -8.69
N TRP A 8 -3.59 18.05 -8.00
CA TRP A 8 -3.07 16.75 -7.58
C TRP A 8 -2.86 15.81 -8.77
N TRP A 9 -3.87 15.73 -9.65
CA TRP A 9 -3.79 14.97 -10.90
C TRP A 9 -2.66 15.46 -11.79
N LYS A 10 -2.45 16.78 -11.84
CA LYS A 10 -1.35 17.40 -12.57
C LYS A 10 0.02 17.02 -11.99
N GLU A 11 0.20 17.07 -10.68
CA GLU A 11 1.47 16.68 -10.04
C GLU A 11 1.79 15.20 -10.33
N ARG A 12 0.81 14.31 -10.19
CA ARG A 12 0.97 12.88 -10.51
C ARG A 12 1.32 12.66 -11.97
N PHE A 13 0.67 13.37 -12.88
CA PHE A 13 0.96 13.30 -14.31
C PHE A 13 2.39 13.76 -14.62
N GLU A 14 2.83 14.89 -14.06
CA GLU A 14 4.18 15.44 -14.27
C GLU A 14 5.28 14.50 -13.74
N VAL A 15 5.02 13.77 -12.65
CA VAL A 15 5.95 12.76 -12.11
C VAL A 15 6.00 11.51 -12.99
N ALA A 16 4.86 11.10 -13.57
CA ALA A 16 4.78 9.94 -14.44
C ALA A 16 5.30 10.18 -15.87
N ASP A 17 5.16 11.41 -16.39
CA ASP A 17 5.66 11.84 -17.70
C ASP A 17 7.17 12.09 -17.64
N VAL A 18 7.96 11.00 -17.70
CA VAL A 18 9.41 11.02 -17.49
C VAL A 18 10.14 11.75 -18.62
N ASP A 19 9.64 11.67 -19.85
CA ASP A 19 10.23 12.35 -20.99
C ASP A 19 9.71 13.79 -21.20
N HIS A 20 8.73 14.20 -20.40
CA HIS A 20 8.12 15.53 -20.38
C HIS A 20 7.52 15.94 -21.73
N ASN A 21 7.00 14.99 -22.50
CA ASN A 21 6.40 15.24 -23.80
C ASN A 21 4.91 15.64 -23.71
N GLY A 22 4.31 15.56 -22.51
CA GLY A 22 2.91 15.88 -22.25
C GLY A 22 1.93 14.75 -22.57
N LEU A 23 2.41 13.52 -22.78
CA LEU A 23 1.65 12.30 -23.06
C LEU A 23 2.23 11.15 -22.24
N LEU A 24 1.38 10.23 -21.78
CA LEU A 24 1.84 9.03 -21.09
C LEU A 24 1.90 7.86 -22.06
N ASN A 25 3.07 7.27 -22.22
CA ASN A 25 3.22 5.97 -22.85
C ASN A 25 2.73 4.83 -21.94
N PHE A 26 2.80 3.57 -22.39
CA PHE A 26 2.31 2.42 -21.60
C PHE A 26 2.93 2.34 -20.19
N THR A 27 4.25 2.49 -20.10
CA THR A 27 4.98 2.41 -18.82
C THR A 27 4.63 3.60 -17.93
N GLU A 28 4.57 4.80 -18.50
CA GLU A 28 4.25 6.02 -17.77
C GLU A 28 2.80 6.01 -17.28
N LEU A 29 1.86 5.48 -18.07
CA LEU A 29 0.47 5.31 -17.66
C LEU A 29 0.33 4.23 -16.57
N ARG A 30 1.08 3.13 -16.66
CA ARG A 30 1.15 2.13 -15.59
C ARG A 30 1.65 2.77 -14.29
N ASP A 31 2.76 3.50 -14.34
CA ASP A 31 3.36 4.15 -13.18
C ASP A 31 2.47 5.27 -12.63
N PHE A 32 1.71 5.92 -13.51
CA PHE A 32 0.65 6.83 -13.12
C PHE A 32 -0.43 6.08 -12.35
N LEU A 33 -1.00 4.97 -12.84
CA LEU A 33 -2.12 4.27 -12.19
C LEU A 33 -1.69 3.49 -10.93
N HIS A 34 -0.60 2.75 -11.03
CA HIS A 34 -0.04 1.85 -10.01
C HIS A 34 1.38 2.28 -9.63
N PRO A 35 1.54 3.44 -8.97
CA PRO A 35 2.86 3.97 -8.63
C PRO A 35 3.65 3.04 -7.69
N GLU A 36 2.97 2.21 -6.89
CA GLU A 36 3.59 1.20 -6.03
C GLU A 36 4.36 0.12 -6.80
N ASP A 37 4.00 -0.13 -8.07
CA ASP A 37 4.65 -1.09 -8.96
C ASP A 37 5.67 -0.42 -9.91
N SER A 38 5.97 0.86 -9.70
CA SER A 38 6.93 1.61 -10.51
C SER A 38 8.38 1.29 -10.14
N ASP A 39 9.25 1.17 -11.15
CA ASP A 39 10.70 1.13 -10.96
C ASP A 39 11.32 2.54 -10.80
N ASN A 40 10.52 3.60 -11.02
CA ASN A 40 10.96 4.98 -10.93
C ASN A 40 10.93 5.47 -9.48
N LYS A 41 12.12 5.74 -8.95
CA LYS A 41 12.29 6.22 -7.57
C LYS A 41 11.56 7.54 -7.29
N GLU A 42 11.43 8.44 -8.26
CA GLU A 42 10.73 9.70 -8.05
C GLU A 42 9.22 9.48 -7.94
N THR A 43 8.66 8.56 -8.73
CA THR A 43 7.27 8.10 -8.61
C THR A 43 7.00 7.47 -7.25
N LEU A 44 7.87 6.55 -6.82
CA LEU A 44 7.75 5.89 -5.51
C LEU A 44 7.84 6.90 -4.35
N LYS A 45 8.78 7.86 -4.41
CA LYS A 45 8.90 8.92 -3.40
C LYS A 45 7.68 9.83 -3.37
N TRP A 46 7.19 10.25 -4.53
CA TRP A 46 5.97 11.07 -4.62
C TRP A 46 4.79 10.34 -3.98
N MET A 47 4.60 9.06 -4.33
CA MET A 47 3.54 8.23 -3.76
C MET A 47 3.67 8.12 -2.24
N LEU A 48 4.86 7.82 -1.72
CA LEU A 48 5.09 7.73 -0.29
C LEU A 48 4.79 9.05 0.41
N ARG A 49 5.25 10.18 -0.14
CA ARG A 49 4.92 11.51 0.40
C ARG A 49 3.43 11.77 0.40
N ASP A 50 2.72 11.38 -0.65
CA ASP A 50 1.28 11.57 -0.76
C ASP A 50 0.51 10.73 0.26
N ARG A 51 0.86 9.44 0.36
CA ARG A 51 0.19 8.51 1.28
C ARG A 51 0.56 8.79 2.76
N LEU A 52 1.79 9.20 3.03
CA LEU A 52 2.24 9.58 4.38
C LEU A 52 1.48 10.79 4.93
N LYS A 53 1.13 11.79 4.12
CA LYS A 53 0.40 12.99 4.58
C LYS A 53 -0.90 12.68 5.34
N ARG A 54 -1.52 11.51 5.11
CA ARG A 54 -2.74 11.08 5.81
C ARG A 54 -2.47 10.38 7.15
N LYS A 55 -1.27 9.81 7.30
CA LYS A 55 -0.79 9.02 8.45
C LYS A 55 0.21 9.80 9.32
N ASP A 56 0.63 10.97 8.87
CA ASP A 56 1.50 11.93 9.54
C ASP A 56 0.62 12.87 10.39
N ASP A 57 0.47 12.51 11.66
CA ASP A 57 -0.38 13.20 12.62
C ASP A 57 0.23 14.56 13.00
N GLU A 58 1.56 14.64 13.07
CA GLU A 58 2.31 15.86 13.41
C GLU A 58 2.50 16.82 12.22
N LYS A 59 2.26 16.33 10.99
CA LYS A 59 2.35 17.07 9.71
C LYS A 59 3.74 17.63 9.43
N ASP A 60 4.77 16.92 9.84
CA ASP A 60 6.17 17.31 9.63
C ASP A 60 6.78 16.75 8.34
N GLY A 61 6.02 15.91 7.62
CA GLY A 61 6.40 15.27 6.37
C GLY A 61 7.28 14.03 6.55
N LYS A 62 7.46 13.57 7.78
CA LYS A 62 8.18 12.35 8.15
C LYS A 62 7.29 11.51 9.07
N MET A 63 7.81 10.36 9.46
CA MET A 63 7.09 9.44 10.35
C MET A 63 7.89 9.17 11.61
N ASN A 64 7.35 9.54 12.75
CA ASN A 64 7.94 9.19 14.03
C ASN A 64 7.62 7.73 14.42
N PHE A 65 8.23 7.23 15.50
CA PHE A 65 8.07 5.83 15.90
C PHE A 65 6.63 5.45 16.25
N ASN A 66 5.86 6.35 16.88
CA ASN A 66 4.48 6.04 17.26
C ASN A 66 3.60 5.95 16.02
N GLU A 67 3.74 6.91 15.10
CA GLU A 67 3.02 6.89 13.81
C GLU A 67 3.35 5.65 12.98
N PHE A 68 4.61 5.22 13.00
CA PHE A 68 5.03 3.98 12.34
C PHE A 68 4.32 2.76 12.93
N VAL A 69 4.27 2.63 14.25
CA VAL A 69 3.61 1.52 14.93
C VAL A 69 2.10 1.54 14.68
N ASP A 70 1.48 2.71 14.80
CA ASP A 70 0.03 2.86 14.76
C ASP A 70 -0.53 2.72 13.33
N HIS A 71 0.20 3.20 12.31
CA HIS A 71 -0.34 3.33 10.96
C HIS A 71 0.35 2.48 9.88
N VAL A 72 1.54 1.92 10.12
CA VAL A 72 2.36 1.26 9.08
C VAL A 72 2.76 -0.16 9.44
N TYR A 73 3.19 -0.40 10.68
CA TYR A 73 3.79 -1.67 11.07
C TYR A 73 2.83 -2.86 10.97
N GLY A 74 1.53 -2.67 11.25
CA GLY A 74 0.53 -3.74 11.14
C GLY A 74 0.41 -4.33 9.73
N THR A 75 0.41 -3.46 8.70
CA THR A 75 0.39 -3.89 7.30
C THR A 75 1.70 -4.59 6.94
N TYR A 76 2.84 -4.01 7.33
CA TYR A 76 4.16 -4.62 7.14
C TYR A 76 4.24 -6.03 7.73
N GLU A 77 3.84 -6.20 9.00
CA GLU A 77 3.86 -7.47 9.71
C GLU A 77 2.98 -8.51 9.00
N THR A 78 1.78 -8.11 8.55
CA THR A 78 0.84 -9.00 7.86
C THR A 78 1.44 -9.56 6.57
N TYR A 79 1.94 -8.69 5.68
CA TYR A 79 2.49 -9.12 4.40
C TYR A 79 3.84 -9.84 4.56
N MET A 80 4.68 -9.42 5.50
CA MET A 80 5.94 -10.09 5.78
C MET A 80 5.72 -11.49 6.38
N THR A 81 4.74 -11.65 7.28
CA THR A 81 4.33 -12.98 7.81
C THR A 81 3.94 -13.89 6.67
N PHE A 82 3.14 -13.38 5.73
CA PHE A 82 2.67 -14.13 4.58
C PHE A 82 3.83 -14.57 3.68
N GLU A 83 4.70 -13.64 3.27
CA GLU A 83 5.83 -13.96 2.39
C GLU A 83 6.81 -14.93 3.03
N THR A 84 7.11 -14.75 4.32
CA THR A 84 8.04 -15.61 5.06
C THR A 84 7.41 -16.90 5.57
N HIS A 85 6.13 -17.14 5.31
CA HIS A 85 5.36 -18.30 5.79
C HIS A 85 5.44 -18.47 7.32
N GLY A 86 5.31 -17.38 8.07
CA GLY A 86 5.41 -17.36 9.53
C GLY A 86 6.86 -17.37 10.05
N GLY A 87 7.80 -16.81 9.29
CA GLY A 87 9.19 -16.65 9.70
C GLY A 87 9.37 -15.64 10.84
N SER A 88 10.63 -15.43 11.24
CA SER A 88 10.96 -14.41 12.25
C SER A 88 10.80 -13.02 11.64
N ILE A 89 9.89 -12.23 12.20
CA ILE A 89 9.64 -10.84 11.79
C ILE A 89 10.34 -9.91 12.78
N PRO A 90 11.04 -8.86 12.30
CA PRO A 90 11.65 -7.87 13.18
C PRO A 90 10.59 -7.17 14.02
N SER A 91 10.87 -6.88 15.30
CA SER A 91 9.97 -6.05 16.10
C SER A 91 9.87 -4.63 15.53
N PRO A 92 8.81 -3.86 15.83
CA PRO A 92 8.65 -2.50 15.29
C PRO A 92 9.85 -1.60 15.56
N LYS A 93 10.47 -1.76 16.75
CA LYS A 93 11.65 -1.00 17.15
C LYS A 93 12.90 -1.38 16.36
N GLU A 94 13.07 -2.67 16.07
CA GLU A 94 14.21 -3.15 15.29
C GLU A 94 14.09 -2.71 13.84
N GLU A 95 12.89 -2.80 13.27
CA GLU A 95 12.64 -2.37 11.90
C GLU A 95 12.80 -0.86 11.75
N PHE A 96 12.17 -0.07 12.63
CA PHE A 96 12.31 1.39 12.63
C PHE A 96 13.76 1.82 12.71
N PHE A 97 14.56 1.19 13.59
CA PHE A 97 15.98 1.50 13.72
C PHE A 97 16.81 1.10 12.50
N GLN A 98 16.41 0.05 11.78
CA GLN A 98 17.07 -0.34 10.53
C GLN A 98 16.77 0.62 9.39
N LEU A 99 15.54 1.13 9.33
CA LEU A 99 15.10 2.07 8.30
C LEU A 99 15.62 3.49 8.55
N ASP A 100 15.77 3.93 9.80
CA ASP A 100 16.34 5.24 10.18
C ASP A 100 17.87 5.27 9.96
N VAL A 101 18.27 5.30 8.68
CA VAL A 101 19.67 5.29 8.24
C VAL A 101 20.40 6.53 8.74
N ASN A 102 19.72 7.67 8.72
CA ASN A 102 20.32 8.96 9.06
C ASN A 102 20.35 9.23 10.59
N LYS A 103 19.61 8.43 11.38
CA LYS A 103 19.53 8.45 12.85
C LYS A 103 18.92 9.73 13.43
N ASP A 104 18.02 10.38 12.70
CA ASP A 104 17.28 11.54 13.19
C ASP A 104 16.04 11.18 14.01
N LYS A 105 15.71 9.87 14.12
CA LYS A 105 14.55 9.30 14.81
C LYS A 105 13.23 9.50 14.07
N PHE A 106 13.28 9.80 12.78
CA PHE A 106 12.13 9.89 11.91
C PHE A 106 12.39 9.08 10.64
N LEU A 107 11.34 8.53 10.05
CA LEU A 107 11.44 7.87 8.74
C LEU A 107 10.99 8.84 7.66
N SER A 108 11.94 9.19 6.79
CA SER A 108 11.64 9.90 5.55
C SER A 108 10.96 8.97 4.53
N PRO A 109 10.26 9.53 3.52
CA PRO A 109 9.77 8.75 2.38
C PRO A 109 10.88 7.88 1.76
N GLU A 110 12.10 8.39 1.64
CA GLU A 110 13.22 7.66 1.09
C GLU A 110 13.63 6.43 1.92
N GLU A 111 13.53 6.54 3.24
CA GLU A 111 13.84 5.46 4.18
C GLU A 111 12.75 4.38 4.23
N LEU A 112 11.53 4.68 3.75
CA LEU A 112 10.42 3.72 3.68
C LEU A 112 10.38 2.93 2.36
N ILE A 113 11.11 3.36 1.32
CA ILE A 113 11.18 2.65 0.03
C ILE A 113 11.53 1.16 0.18
N PRO A 114 12.51 0.74 1.02
CA PRO A 114 12.89 -0.67 1.13
C PRO A 114 11.75 -1.60 1.58
N ILE A 115 10.77 -1.09 2.30
CA ILE A 115 9.62 -1.86 2.79
C ILE A 115 8.32 -1.53 2.04
N LEU A 116 8.39 -0.74 0.98
CA LEU A 116 7.23 -0.22 0.25
C LEU A 116 6.27 -1.34 -0.15
N SER A 117 6.79 -2.45 -0.68
CA SER A 117 5.98 -3.60 -1.11
C SER A 117 5.19 -4.28 0.01
N TYR A 118 5.55 -4.05 1.27
CA TYR A 118 4.87 -4.61 2.44
C TYR A 118 3.88 -3.63 3.07
N ILE A 119 4.01 -2.33 2.80
CA ILE A 119 3.14 -1.29 3.37
C ILE A 119 2.14 -0.75 2.35
N TYR A 120 2.47 -0.85 1.06
CA TYR A 120 1.62 -0.57 -0.10
C TYR A 120 1.87 -1.69 -1.13
N PRO A 121 1.31 -2.89 -0.89
CA PRO A 121 1.47 -4.02 -1.79
C PRO A 121 0.87 -3.69 -3.16
N GLY A 122 1.60 -4.02 -4.23
CA GLY A 122 1.06 -3.94 -5.59
C GLY A 122 -0.04 -4.98 -5.83
N GLU A 123 -0.76 -4.81 -6.93
CA GLU A 123 -1.93 -5.61 -7.31
C GLU A 123 -1.67 -7.12 -7.27
N LEU A 124 -0.49 -7.56 -7.73
CA LEU A 124 -0.14 -8.97 -7.74
C LEU A 124 0.09 -9.52 -6.32
N ALA A 125 0.69 -8.74 -5.43
CA ALA A 125 0.92 -9.16 -4.05
C ALA A 125 -0.39 -9.21 -3.28
N TYR A 126 -1.23 -8.19 -3.44
CA TYR A 126 -2.60 -8.13 -2.92
C TYR A 126 -3.41 -9.35 -3.38
N ALA A 127 -3.49 -9.60 -4.68
CA ALA A 127 -4.25 -10.72 -5.24
C ALA A 127 -3.78 -12.08 -4.71
N LYS A 128 -2.47 -12.28 -4.56
CA LYS A 128 -1.90 -13.51 -3.99
C LYS A 128 -2.29 -13.69 -2.53
N TYR A 129 -2.10 -12.66 -1.70
CA TYR A 129 -2.41 -12.71 -0.28
C TYR A 129 -3.88 -13.08 -0.07
N PHE A 130 -4.80 -12.33 -0.68
CA PHE A 130 -6.23 -12.55 -0.47
C PHE A 130 -6.74 -13.83 -1.10
N THR A 131 -6.20 -14.27 -2.23
CA THR A 131 -6.53 -15.60 -2.77
C THR A 131 -6.18 -16.71 -1.78
N CYS A 132 -5.02 -16.64 -1.15
CA CYS A 132 -4.62 -17.61 -0.12
C CYS A 132 -5.45 -17.50 1.15
N PHE A 133 -5.72 -16.28 1.61
CA PHE A 133 -6.55 -16.02 2.78
C PHE A 133 -7.97 -16.58 2.60
N PHE A 134 -8.63 -16.26 1.48
CA PHE A 134 -9.98 -16.77 1.20
C PHE A 134 -10.03 -18.29 1.08
N MET A 135 -9.02 -18.91 0.45
CA MET A 135 -8.95 -20.37 0.37
C MET A 135 -8.78 -21.00 1.75
N ASN A 136 -8.07 -20.37 2.68
CA ASN A 136 -7.91 -20.92 4.03
C ASN A 136 -9.15 -20.72 4.90
N GLU A 137 -9.85 -19.60 4.75
CA GLU A 137 -10.98 -19.24 5.62
C GLU A 137 -12.32 -19.78 5.13
N ALA A 138 -12.52 -19.94 3.82
CA ALA A 138 -13.84 -20.25 3.25
C ALA A 138 -13.95 -21.61 2.54
N ASP A 139 -12.86 -22.31 2.23
CA ASP A 139 -12.91 -23.65 1.61
C ASP A 139 -13.21 -24.74 2.66
N ASP A 140 -14.48 -24.84 3.06
CA ASP A 140 -14.95 -25.77 4.09
C ASP A 140 -14.68 -27.24 3.75
N ASN A 141 -14.69 -27.57 2.46
CA ASN A 141 -14.57 -28.95 1.99
C ASN A 141 -13.11 -29.33 1.60
N GLY A 142 -12.22 -28.35 1.46
CA GLY A 142 -10.80 -28.54 1.19
C GLY A 142 -10.48 -28.98 -0.25
N ASP A 143 -11.37 -28.76 -1.22
CA ASP A 143 -11.15 -29.13 -2.63
C ASP A 143 -10.38 -28.06 -3.42
N ARG A 144 -9.94 -27.00 -2.73
CA ARG A 144 -9.20 -25.84 -3.26
C ARG A 144 -10.02 -25.04 -4.26
N LYS A 145 -11.33 -25.02 -4.09
CA LYS A 145 -12.27 -24.20 -4.85
C LYS A 145 -13.26 -23.59 -3.88
N LEU A 146 -13.91 -22.53 -4.34
CA LEU A 146 -14.96 -21.89 -3.57
C LEU A 146 -16.27 -22.01 -4.33
N THR A 147 -17.24 -22.65 -3.69
CA THR A 147 -18.62 -22.62 -4.12
C THR A 147 -19.27 -21.31 -3.66
N LEU A 148 -20.33 -20.89 -4.34
CA LEU A 148 -21.12 -19.72 -3.91
C LEU A 148 -21.65 -19.90 -2.47
N LYS A 149 -21.96 -21.14 -2.08
CA LYS A 149 -22.44 -21.41 -0.72
C LYS A 149 -21.36 -21.12 0.32
N GLU A 150 -20.16 -21.65 0.13
CA GLU A 150 -19.00 -21.37 1.00
C GLU A 150 -18.74 -19.87 1.10
N MET A 151 -18.78 -19.15 -0.03
CA MET A 151 -18.61 -17.69 0.00
C MET A 151 -19.68 -16.95 0.82
N LEU A 152 -20.94 -17.41 0.76
CA LEU A 152 -22.06 -16.80 1.50
C LEU A 152 -22.04 -17.18 2.98
N ASP A 153 -21.67 -18.42 3.31
CA ASP A 153 -21.55 -18.89 4.69
C ASP A 153 -20.39 -18.17 5.42
N HIS A 154 -19.38 -17.70 4.65
CA HIS A 154 -18.24 -16.90 5.11
C HIS A 154 -18.28 -15.43 4.64
N GLU A 155 -19.48 -14.85 4.42
CA GLU A 155 -19.63 -13.51 3.84
C GLU A 155 -18.81 -12.43 4.55
N SER A 156 -18.65 -12.52 5.87
CA SER A 156 -17.90 -11.54 6.67
C SER A 156 -16.42 -11.50 6.31
N VAL A 157 -15.82 -12.63 5.89
CA VAL A 157 -14.42 -12.71 5.44
C VAL A 157 -14.25 -11.92 4.15
N PHE A 158 -15.20 -12.06 3.22
CA PHE A 158 -15.18 -11.34 1.94
C PHE A 158 -15.47 -9.84 2.11
N TYR A 159 -16.50 -9.48 2.87
CA TYR A 159 -16.83 -8.07 3.11
C TYR A 159 -15.73 -7.37 3.90
N SER A 160 -15.21 -7.99 4.97
CA SER A 160 -14.11 -7.39 5.72
C SER A 160 -12.88 -7.20 4.84
N THR A 161 -12.54 -8.12 3.94
CA THR A 161 -11.39 -7.92 3.05
C THR A 161 -11.53 -6.69 2.14
N VAL A 162 -12.70 -6.48 1.56
CA VAL A 162 -12.98 -5.31 0.70
C VAL A 162 -12.93 -4.00 1.49
N HIS A 163 -13.25 -4.04 2.79
CA HIS A 163 -13.38 -2.83 3.62
C HIS A 163 -12.28 -2.64 4.69
N ALA A 164 -11.45 -3.64 4.97
CA ALA A 164 -10.47 -3.64 6.05
C ALA A 164 -9.10 -3.12 5.61
N ASP A 165 -8.74 -3.29 4.34
CA ASP A 165 -7.37 -3.08 3.91
C ASP A 165 -7.03 -1.61 3.61
N GLY A 166 -7.87 -0.65 4.02
CA GLY A 166 -7.56 0.77 3.85
C GLY A 166 -7.35 1.18 2.38
N HIS A 167 -7.64 0.30 1.41
CA HIS A 167 -8.01 0.61 0.04
C HIS A 167 -9.36 1.33 0.05
N GLN A 168 -9.50 2.41 0.85
CA GLN A 168 -9.98 3.64 0.25
C GLN A 168 -8.93 4.02 -0.80
N GLU A 169 -8.96 3.32 -1.94
CA GLU A 169 -8.65 3.95 -3.20
C GLU A 169 -9.69 5.04 -3.39
N SER A 170 -9.59 6.16 -2.67
CA SER A 170 -10.34 7.37 -3.02
C SER A 170 -11.83 7.12 -3.34
N ASP A 171 -12.53 6.23 -2.62
CA ASP A 171 -14.00 6.23 -2.61
C ASP A 171 -14.53 7.42 -1.77
N ASP A 172 -13.70 8.45 -1.61
CA ASP A 172 -14.14 9.81 -1.34
C ASP A 172 -14.49 10.44 -2.70
N GLU A 173 -15.73 10.23 -3.15
CA GLU A 173 -16.41 11.03 -4.18
C GLU A 173 -15.71 11.12 -5.55
N HIS A 174 -15.60 9.99 -6.26
CA HIS A 174 -15.55 10.04 -7.73
C HIS A 174 -16.92 10.43 -8.27
N ASP A 175 -17.23 11.73 -8.27
CA ASP A 175 -18.25 12.29 -9.16
C ASP A 175 -17.71 12.15 -10.61
N GLU A 176 -17.86 10.96 -11.18
CA GLU A 176 -17.83 10.80 -12.63
C GLU A 176 -19.01 11.58 -13.23
N LEU A 177 -18.73 12.78 -13.73
CA LEU A 177 -19.56 13.52 -14.69
C LEU A 177 -18.74 13.98 -15.89
#